data_AF-A0A396J4A5-F1
#
_entry.id   AF-A0A396J4A5-F1
#
_cell.length_a   1.000
_cell.length_b   1.000
_cell.length_c   1.000
_cell.angle_alpha   90.00
_cell.angle_beta   90.00
_cell.angle_gamma   90.00
#
_symmetry.space_group_name_H-M   'P 1'
#
loop_
_entity.id
_entity.type
_entity.pdbx_description
1 polymer ?
#
loop_
_entity_poly.entity_id
_entity_poly.type
_entity_poly.pdbx_seq_one_letter_code
_entity_poly.pdbx_strand_id
1 'polypeptide(L)'
;MVPLKIYIFDVTDTLKILDKSKGKRLNHDCKFEYEVEPCSTSYLNRSGCVDVKRASFPMQNGGYVIYGVGHQHSGAIGSTLYGKDGRVICTSIPKYGKGKRAGNEKGYVVGMSTCYPKPGSIKIFDGENLTLETNYSSNIRHSGVMGLFYFLVAEKLPYYHV
;
A
#
# COMPACT_ATOMS: atom_id res chain seq x y z
N MET A 1 25.70 -11.90 -2.92
CA MET A 1 24.75 -10.87 -3.41
C MET A 1 23.37 -11.51 -3.51
N VAL A 2 22.32 -10.89 -2.96
CA VAL A 2 20.94 -11.40 -3.04
C VAL A 2 20.17 -10.56 -4.06
N PRO A 3 19.59 -11.15 -5.12
CA PRO A 3 18.78 -10.40 -6.08
C PRO A 3 17.49 -9.90 -5.41
N LEU A 4 17.22 -8.60 -5.56
CA LEU A 4 16.05 -7.93 -5.02
C LEU A 4 15.17 -7.39 -6.14
N LYS A 5 13.86 -7.48 -5.94
CA LYS A 5 12.85 -6.83 -6.75
C LYS A 5 12.16 -5.75 -5.94
N ILE A 6 11.99 -4.61 -6.59
CA ILE A 6 11.38 -3.41 -6.01
C ILE A 6 10.01 -3.25 -6.65
N TYR A 7 8.99 -3.14 -5.81
CA TYR A 7 7.61 -2.94 -6.26
C TYR A 7 7.05 -1.65 -5.66
N ILE A 8 6.27 -0.94 -6.48
CA ILE A 8 5.45 0.20 -6.06
C ILE A 8 4.05 -0.07 -6.57
N PHE A 9 3.11 -0.21 -5.66
CA PHE A 9 1.69 -0.31 -5.96
C PHE A 9 1.01 1.03 -5.75
N ASP A 10 0.04 1.32 -6.60
CA ASP A 10 -0.82 2.49 -6.51
C ASP A 10 -2.26 2.01 -6.36
N VAL A 11 -2.93 2.38 -5.27
CA VAL A 11 -4.31 1.99 -5.01
C VAL A 11 -5.31 2.46 -6.10
N THR A 12 -4.92 3.42 -6.93
CA THR A 12 -5.73 3.93 -8.04
C THR A 12 -5.55 3.14 -9.33
N ASP A 13 -4.59 2.21 -9.38
CA ASP A 13 -4.30 1.44 -10.59
C ASP A 13 -5.46 0.52 -10.96
N THR A 14 -5.94 0.67 -12.20
CA THR A 14 -6.88 -0.27 -12.80
C THR A 14 -6.16 -1.20 -13.78
N LEU A 15 -5.75 -2.36 -13.27
CA LEU A 15 -5.07 -3.36 -14.06
C LEU A 15 -5.99 -3.98 -15.11
N LYS A 16 -5.63 -3.82 -16.39
CA LYS A 16 -6.31 -4.46 -17.53
C LYS A 16 -5.41 -5.57 -18.06
N ILE A 17 -5.91 -6.81 -18.03
CA ILE A 17 -5.23 -7.97 -18.61
C ILE A 17 -5.62 -8.05 -20.09
N LEU A 18 -4.66 -7.79 -20.97
CA LEU A 18 -4.85 -7.95 -22.41
C LEU A 18 -4.34 -9.32 -22.84
N ASP A 19 -5.27 -10.22 -23.18
CA ASP A 19 -4.96 -11.48 -23.83
C ASP A 19 -4.69 -11.23 -25.31
N LYS A 20 -3.42 -10.99 -25.66
CA LYS A 20 -2.97 -11.11 -27.05
C LYS A 20 -2.45 -12.52 -27.26
N SER A 21 -2.69 -13.07 -28.44
CA SER A 21 -2.30 -14.42 -28.89
C SER A 21 -0.80 -14.78 -28.79
N LYS A 22 0.03 -13.90 -28.20
CA LYS A 22 1.47 -14.07 -27.96
C LYS A 22 1.92 -13.80 -26.51
N GLY A 23 1.00 -13.65 -25.55
CA GLY A 23 1.29 -13.50 -24.12
C GLY A 23 0.37 -12.52 -23.38
N LYS A 24 0.22 -12.71 -22.05
CA LYS A 24 -0.54 -11.81 -21.17
C LYS A 24 0.23 -10.50 -20.98
N ARG A 25 -0.29 -9.38 -21.47
CA ARG A 25 0.28 -8.05 -21.19
C ARG A 25 -0.55 -7.38 -20.10
N LEU A 26 0.10 -7.04 -18.99
CA LEU A 26 -0.49 -6.23 -17.93
C LEU A 26 -0.47 -4.76 -18.37
N ASN A 27 -1.64 -4.13 -18.46
CA ASN A 27 -1.76 -2.72 -18.75
C ASN A 27 -2.24 -2.00 -17.50
N HIS A 28 -1.35 -1.22 -16.90
CA HIS A 28 -1.59 -0.43 -15.71
C HIS A 28 -2.15 0.95 -16.10
N ASP A 29 -3.10 1.43 -15.32
CA ASP A 29 -3.78 2.72 -15.52
C ASP A 29 -3.85 3.41 -14.15
N CYS A 30 -2.73 4.03 -13.79
CA CYS A 30 -2.46 4.65 -12.49
C CYS A 30 -2.74 6.14 -12.53
N LYS A 31 -3.35 6.67 -11.47
CA LYS A 31 -3.61 8.12 -11.33
C LYS A 31 -2.60 8.82 -10.41
N PHE A 32 -1.85 8.07 -9.59
CA PHE A 32 -0.95 8.53 -8.53
C PHE A 32 -1.65 9.27 -7.39
N GLU A 33 -2.44 10.28 -7.72
CA GLU A 33 -3.21 11.10 -6.79
C GLU A 33 -4.71 10.93 -7.02
N TYR A 34 -5.49 11.09 -5.95
CA TYR A 34 -6.94 11.09 -6.00
C TYR A 34 -7.56 12.01 -4.95
N GLU A 35 -8.87 12.19 -5.04
CA GLU A 35 -9.66 12.95 -4.06
C GLU A 35 -10.43 12.01 -3.13
N VAL A 36 -10.48 12.39 -1.86
CA VAL A 36 -11.34 11.78 -0.84
C VAL A 36 -12.48 12.76 -0.58
N GLU A 37 -13.68 12.34 -0.95
CA GLU A 37 -14.88 13.13 -0.75
C GLU A 37 -15.38 13.03 0.70
N PRO A 38 -15.99 14.11 1.25
CA PRO A 38 -16.50 14.10 2.60
C PRO A 38 -17.74 13.19 2.70
N CYS A 39 -17.87 12.48 3.82
CA CYS A 39 -19.07 11.70 4.09
C CYS A 39 -20.28 12.59 4.43
N SER A 40 -21.48 12.13 4.11
CA SER A 40 -22.72 12.79 4.56
C SER A 40 -22.92 12.58 6.06
N THR A 41 -22.92 13.67 6.84
CA THR A 41 -23.09 13.63 8.31
C THR A 41 -24.55 13.51 8.76
N SER A 42 -25.46 13.04 7.91
CA SER A 42 -26.91 13.14 8.15
C SER A 42 -27.53 12.10 9.09
N TYR A 43 -26.81 11.09 9.59
CA TYR A 43 -27.39 10.14 10.56
C TYR A 43 -26.39 9.68 11.62
N LEU A 44 -26.63 10.16 12.85
CA LEU A 44 -26.44 9.46 14.14
C LEU A 44 -25.49 8.25 14.15
N ASN A 45 -24.19 8.47 13.95
CA ASN A 45 -23.10 7.72 14.59
C ASN A 45 -21.77 8.40 14.28
N ARG A 46 -21.18 9.06 15.28
CA ARG A 46 -19.84 9.69 15.22
C ARG A 46 -18.69 8.67 15.14
N SER A 47 -18.93 7.46 14.63
CA SER A 47 -17.86 6.56 14.21
C SER A 47 -17.22 7.20 12.97
N GLY A 48 -15.99 7.70 13.12
CA GLY A 48 -15.33 8.54 12.12
C GLY A 48 -15.42 7.96 10.71
N CYS A 49 -15.76 8.81 9.75
CA CYS A 49 -15.90 8.40 8.36
C CYS A 49 -14.54 8.02 7.77
N VAL A 50 -14.51 6.88 7.06
CA VAL A 50 -13.31 6.34 6.42
C VAL A 50 -13.61 6.08 4.94
N ASP A 51 -12.82 6.69 4.05
CA ASP A 51 -12.72 6.28 2.65
C ASP A 51 -11.72 5.12 2.55
N VAL A 52 -12.19 3.99 2.02
CA VAL A 52 -11.41 2.77 1.82
C VAL A 52 -11.27 2.55 0.33
N LYS A 53 -10.03 2.49 -0.16
CA LYS A 53 -9.74 2.08 -1.55
C LYS A 53 -8.93 0.80 -1.56
N ARG A 54 -9.18 -0.03 -2.59
CA ARG A 54 -8.50 -1.30 -2.78
C ARG A 54 -8.09 -1.48 -4.24
N ALA A 55 -6.90 -2.01 -4.45
CA ALA A 55 -6.42 -2.47 -5.75
C ALA A 55 -5.76 -3.84 -5.60
N SER A 56 -5.89 -4.69 -6.62
CA SER A 56 -5.35 -6.05 -6.61
C SER A 56 -4.40 -6.29 -7.79
N PHE A 57 -3.26 -6.90 -7.49
CA PHE A 57 -2.12 -7.05 -8.40
C PHE A 57 -1.66 -8.51 -8.47
N PRO A 58 -1.67 -9.16 -9.64
CA PRO A 58 -1.06 -10.46 -9.83
C PRO A 58 0.46 -10.31 -9.86
N MET A 59 1.15 -10.95 -8.91
CA MET A 59 2.61 -10.91 -8.85
C MET A 59 3.21 -11.77 -9.94
N GLN A 60 3.90 -11.14 -10.91
CA GLN A 60 4.60 -11.90 -11.96
C GLN A 60 5.72 -12.77 -11.39
N ASN A 61 6.40 -12.27 -10.35
CA ASN A 61 7.41 -13.01 -9.61
C ASN A 61 7.21 -12.76 -8.11
N GLY A 62 7.11 -13.84 -7.35
CA GLY A 62 7.12 -13.84 -5.90
C GLY A 62 8.53 -13.87 -5.33
N GLY A 63 8.60 -14.20 -4.05
CA GLY A 63 9.83 -14.24 -3.26
C GLY A 63 9.53 -13.91 -1.80
N TYR A 64 10.56 -13.53 -1.04
CA TYR A 64 10.45 -13.22 0.37
C TYR A 64 10.40 -11.71 0.60
N VAL A 65 9.35 -11.23 1.24
CA VAL A 65 9.25 -9.82 1.61
C VAL A 65 10.30 -9.51 2.66
N ILE A 66 11.06 -8.44 2.48
CA ILE A 66 12.10 -7.99 3.43
C ILE A 66 11.87 -6.57 3.93
N TYR A 67 11.06 -5.79 3.21
CA TYR A 67 10.72 -4.42 3.55
C TYR A 67 9.37 -4.04 2.96
N GLY A 68 8.60 -3.21 3.67
CA GLY A 68 7.38 -2.60 3.15
C GLY A 68 7.09 -1.26 3.83
N VAL A 69 6.55 -0.32 3.07
CA VAL A 69 6.13 0.99 3.57
C VAL A 69 5.04 1.58 2.67
N GLY A 70 3.99 2.12 3.27
CA GLY A 70 2.98 2.91 2.57
C GLY A 70 3.45 4.36 2.43
N HIS A 71 2.88 5.07 1.45
CA HIS A 71 3.04 6.52 1.29
C HIS A 71 1.66 7.14 1.18
N GLN A 72 1.32 7.99 2.14
CA GLN A 72 0.04 8.67 2.23
C GLN A 72 0.21 10.12 2.70
N HIS A 73 -0.77 10.96 2.38
CA HIS A 73 -0.83 12.38 2.71
C HIS A 73 -1.73 12.66 3.92
N SER A 74 -1.89 13.94 4.28
CA SER A 74 -2.77 14.38 5.36
C SER A 74 -4.19 13.82 5.21
N GLY A 75 -4.73 13.29 6.30
CA GLY A 75 -6.00 12.55 6.29
C GLY A 75 -5.81 11.03 6.31
N ALA A 76 -4.59 10.52 6.09
CA ALA A 76 -4.28 9.10 6.18
C ALA A 76 -4.66 8.49 7.54
N ILE A 77 -5.24 7.30 7.50
CA ILE A 77 -5.48 6.42 8.66
C ILE A 77 -4.49 5.26 8.63
N GLY A 78 -4.21 4.72 7.44
CA GLY A 78 -3.22 3.65 7.26
C GLY A 78 -3.32 3.02 5.88
N SER A 79 -2.35 2.16 5.58
CA SER A 79 -2.33 1.35 4.37
C SER A 79 -1.82 -0.04 4.69
N THR A 80 -2.49 -1.05 4.14
CA THR A 80 -2.15 -2.45 4.38
C THR A 80 -2.03 -3.20 3.06
N LEU A 81 -0.96 -3.97 2.93
CA LEU A 81 -0.77 -4.94 1.86
C LEU A 81 -1.16 -6.32 2.37
N TYR A 82 -2.04 -7.00 1.64
CA TYR A 82 -2.56 -8.32 1.97
C TYR A 82 -2.14 -9.36 0.92
N GLY A 83 -1.91 -10.58 1.38
CA GLY A 83 -1.81 -11.77 0.52
C GLY A 83 -3.17 -12.22 0.00
N LYS A 84 -3.17 -13.16 -0.96
CA LYS A 84 -4.41 -13.67 -1.60
C LYS A 84 -5.35 -14.33 -0.58
N ASP A 85 -4.79 -14.94 0.45
CA ASP A 85 -5.47 -15.59 1.56
C ASP A 85 -5.96 -14.62 2.66
N GLY A 86 -5.81 -13.31 2.44
CA GLY A 86 -6.19 -12.28 3.40
C GLY A 86 -5.17 -12.06 4.52
N ARG A 87 -4.03 -12.78 4.52
CA ARG A 87 -2.97 -12.53 5.51
C ARG A 87 -2.41 -11.13 5.34
N VAL A 88 -2.06 -10.49 6.45
CA VAL A 88 -1.36 -9.20 6.43
C VAL A 88 0.10 -9.44 6.06
N ILE A 89 0.55 -8.82 4.98
CA ILE A 89 1.97 -8.78 4.59
C ILE A 89 2.67 -7.63 5.31
N CYS A 90 2.07 -6.44 5.27
CA CYS A 90 2.58 -5.26 5.97
C CYS A 90 1.47 -4.24 6.17
N THR A 91 1.39 -3.69 7.38
CA THR A 91 0.55 -2.53 7.69
C THR A 91 1.44 -1.34 7.99
N SER A 92 1.23 -0.26 7.26
CA SER A 92 1.95 1.00 7.34
C SER A 92 1.04 2.08 7.90
N ILE A 93 1.40 2.64 9.05
CA ILE A 93 0.61 3.58 9.83
C ILE A 93 1.25 4.97 9.75
N PRO A 94 0.47 6.05 9.51
CA PRO A 94 0.99 7.40 9.45
C PRO A 94 1.45 7.91 10.82
N LYS A 95 2.58 8.60 10.81
CA LYS A 95 3.06 9.43 11.91
C LYS A 95 2.73 10.88 11.62
N TYR A 96 1.92 11.49 12.47
CA TYR A 96 1.55 12.89 12.35
C TYR A 96 2.51 13.82 13.11
N GLY A 97 2.82 14.96 12.51
CA GLY A 97 3.58 16.03 13.15
C GLY A 97 2.78 16.71 14.27
N LYS A 98 3.48 17.39 15.18
CA LYS A 98 2.91 18.04 16.37
C LYS A 98 3.29 19.51 16.54
N GLY A 99 4.20 20.02 15.73
CA GLY A 99 4.82 21.34 15.83
C GLY A 99 4.62 22.20 14.57
N LYS A 100 5.54 23.14 14.36
CA LYS A 100 5.53 24.11 13.24
C LYS A 100 6.81 24.08 12.39
N ARG A 101 7.75 23.18 12.70
CA ARG A 101 9.02 23.05 11.98
C ARG A 101 8.86 22.05 10.85
N ALA A 102 9.66 22.22 9.79
CA ALA A 102 9.78 21.28 8.70
C ALA A 102 9.99 19.84 9.21
N GLY A 103 9.15 18.90 8.76
CA GLY A 103 9.20 17.49 9.16
C GLY A 103 8.53 17.18 10.50
N ASN A 104 7.81 18.13 11.10
CA ASN A 104 7.03 17.94 12.33
C ASN A 104 5.78 18.83 12.35
N GLU A 105 5.19 19.16 11.20
CA GLU A 105 4.07 20.08 11.10
C GLU A 105 2.77 19.45 11.61
N LYS A 106 2.07 20.16 12.49
CA LYS A 106 0.80 19.72 13.05
C LYS A 106 -0.24 19.52 11.93
N GLY A 107 -0.83 18.33 11.89
CA GLY A 107 -1.86 17.97 10.91
C GLY A 107 -1.33 17.36 9.61
N TYR A 108 0.00 17.28 9.45
CA TYR A 108 0.64 16.62 8.30
C TYR A 108 1.15 15.24 8.67
N VAL A 109 1.12 14.33 7.71
CA VAL A 109 1.85 13.06 7.78
C VAL A 109 3.33 13.37 7.55
N VAL A 110 4.15 13.12 8.56
CA VAL A 110 5.60 13.38 8.55
C VAL A 110 6.42 12.09 8.44
N GLY A 111 5.75 10.95 8.30
CA GLY A 111 6.37 9.66 8.09
C GLY A 111 5.33 8.54 8.12
N MET A 112 5.75 7.36 7.68
CA MET A 112 4.94 6.14 7.68
C MET A 112 5.73 5.03 8.37
N SER A 113 5.06 4.17 9.11
CA SER A 113 5.73 3.02 9.75
C SER A 113 6.22 2.02 8.70
N THR A 114 7.39 1.45 8.93
CA THR A 114 8.01 0.48 8.03
C THR A 114 7.84 -0.93 8.59
N CYS A 115 7.69 -1.91 7.69
CA CYS A 115 7.71 -3.33 8.05
C CYS A 115 9.06 -3.92 7.69
N TYR A 116 9.68 -4.62 8.65
CA TYR A 116 10.85 -5.45 8.45
C TYR A 116 10.51 -6.87 8.92
N PRO A 117 9.83 -7.68 8.10
CA PRO A 117 9.48 -9.04 8.48
C PRO A 117 10.72 -9.88 8.78
N LYS A 118 10.59 -10.86 9.66
CA LYS A 118 11.66 -11.82 9.92
C LYS A 118 12.06 -12.49 8.59
N PRO A 119 13.35 -12.63 8.27
CA PRO A 119 13.77 -13.29 7.03
C PRO A 119 13.08 -14.65 6.86
N GLY A 120 12.42 -14.84 5.73
CA GLY A 120 11.70 -16.07 5.41
C GLY A 120 10.29 -16.21 5.98
N SER A 121 9.82 -15.30 6.85
CA SER A 121 8.49 -15.43 7.46
C SER A 121 7.35 -15.07 6.52
N ILE A 122 7.59 -14.22 5.52
CA ILE A 122 6.57 -13.80 4.56
C ILE A 122 7.06 -14.11 3.15
N LYS A 123 6.46 -15.14 2.54
CA LYS A 123 6.67 -15.51 1.14
C LYS A 123 5.47 -15.10 0.29
N ILE A 124 5.72 -14.48 -0.85
CA ILE A 124 4.77 -14.24 -1.93
C ILE A 124 5.02 -15.30 -3.00
N PHE A 125 3.96 -15.89 -3.55
CA PHE A 125 4.08 -16.88 -4.63
C PHE A 125 3.96 -16.25 -6.01
N ASP A 126 4.56 -16.89 -7.02
CA ASP A 126 4.37 -16.52 -8.42
C ASP A 126 2.87 -16.62 -8.78
N GLY A 127 2.33 -15.58 -9.40
CA GLY A 127 0.91 -15.46 -9.73
C GLY A 127 0.00 -15.17 -8.53
N GLU A 128 0.52 -14.99 -7.32
CA GLU A 128 -0.30 -14.59 -6.16
C GLU A 128 -0.87 -13.19 -6.37
N ASN A 129 -2.19 -13.04 -6.16
CA ASN A 129 -2.82 -11.73 -6.16
C ASN A 129 -2.62 -11.07 -4.80
N LEU A 130 -1.91 -9.95 -4.78
CA LEU A 130 -1.80 -9.11 -3.60
C LEU A 130 -2.85 -8.01 -3.65
N THR A 131 -3.40 -7.65 -2.49
CA THR A 131 -4.37 -6.56 -2.38
C THR A 131 -3.77 -5.43 -1.55
N LEU A 132 -3.66 -4.26 -2.16
CA LEU A 132 -3.36 -3.01 -1.46
C LEU A 132 -4.67 -2.38 -0.99
N GLU A 133 -4.73 -2.00 0.28
CA GLU A 133 -5.80 -1.21 0.86
C GLU A 133 -5.24 0.10 1.42
N THR A 134 -5.95 1.19 1.18
CA THR A 134 -5.63 2.50 1.75
C THR A 134 -6.87 3.07 2.42
N ASN A 135 -6.65 3.59 3.63
CA ASN A 135 -7.69 4.15 4.47
C ASN A 135 -7.38 5.62 4.72
N TYR A 136 -8.34 6.49 4.41
CA TYR A 136 -8.29 7.92 4.67
C TYR A 136 -9.51 8.34 5.49
N SER A 137 -9.36 9.34 6.34
CA SER A 137 -10.51 9.99 6.94
C SER A 137 -11.26 10.75 5.85
N SER A 138 -12.57 10.56 5.80
CA SER A 138 -13.49 11.31 4.94
C SER A 138 -14.37 12.26 5.76
N ASN A 139 -13.93 12.66 6.96
CA ASN A 139 -14.63 13.67 7.75
C ASN A 139 -14.64 15.05 7.09
N ILE A 140 -13.59 15.33 6.31
CA ILE A 140 -13.46 16.51 5.45
C ILE A 140 -13.01 16.03 4.07
N ARG A 141 -13.12 16.91 3.07
CA ARG A 141 -12.56 16.65 1.75
C ARG A 141 -11.03 16.70 1.81
N HIS A 142 -10.37 15.75 1.15
CA HIS A 142 -8.92 15.79 0.91
C HIS A 142 -8.65 15.72 -0.59
N SER A 143 -7.85 16.63 -1.13
CA SER A 143 -7.40 16.63 -2.53
C SER A 143 -5.93 16.24 -2.63
N GLY A 144 -5.54 15.68 -3.78
CA GLY A 144 -4.16 15.31 -4.05
C GLY A 144 -3.60 14.29 -3.05
N VAL A 145 -4.43 13.38 -2.54
CA VAL A 145 -3.95 12.32 -1.65
C VAL A 145 -3.35 11.19 -2.46
N MET A 146 -2.36 10.51 -1.88
CA MET A 146 -1.71 9.35 -2.50
C MET A 146 -2.03 8.06 -1.76
N GLY A 147 -2.02 6.95 -2.48
CA GLY A 147 -2.23 5.62 -1.91
C GLY A 147 -1.18 4.65 -2.40
N LEU A 148 0.10 5.02 -2.27
CA LEU A 148 1.20 4.22 -2.78
C LEU A 148 1.71 3.24 -1.73
N PHE A 149 2.25 2.11 -2.17
CA PHE A 149 2.89 1.14 -1.29
C PHE A 149 4.16 0.59 -1.93
N TYR A 150 5.28 0.83 -1.27
CA TYR A 150 6.60 0.38 -1.68
C TYR A 150 6.99 -0.85 -0.89
N PHE A 151 7.48 -1.90 -1.55
CA PHE A 151 7.99 -3.09 -0.87
C PHE A 151 9.11 -3.77 -1.65
N LEU A 152 9.97 -4.46 -0.91
CA LEU A 152 11.13 -5.18 -1.42
C LEU A 152 10.93 -6.68 -1.25
N VAL A 153 11.22 -7.41 -2.32
CA VAL A 153 11.13 -8.88 -2.35
C VAL A 153 12.48 -9.45 -2.76
N ALA A 154 13.03 -10.33 -1.92
CA ALA A 154 14.21 -11.13 -2.24
C ALA A 154 13.79 -12.43 -2.92
N GLU A 155 14.36 -12.75 -4.09
CA GLU A 155 14.02 -14.00 -4.79
C GLU A 155 14.45 -15.25 -4.01
N LYS A 156 15.57 -15.14 -3.29
CA LYS A 156 16.15 -16.18 -2.45
C LYS A 156 16.64 -15.55 -1.15
N LEU A 157 16.55 -16.29 -0.06
CA LEU A 157 17.20 -15.91 1.19
C LEU A 157 18.67 -16.31 1.16
N PRO A 158 19.57 -15.58 1.84
CA PRO A 158 20.94 -16.02 2.01
C PRO A 158 20.98 -17.38 2.76
N TYR A 159 21.92 -18.25 2.38
CA TYR A 159 22.06 -19.62 2.89
C TYR A 159 22.40 -19.75 4.39
N TYR A 160 22.44 -18.65 5.14
CA TYR A 160 22.73 -18.69 6.57
C TYR A 160 21.42 -18.66 7.36
N HIS A 161 21.20 -19.73 8.14
CA HIS A 161 20.11 -20.01 9.09
C HIS A 161 19.02 -21.00 8.60
N VAL A 162 19.38 -22.29 8.59
CA VAL A 162 18.58 -23.33 9.26
C VAL A 162 19.08 -23.43 10.69
#